data_AF-F4MVG5-F1
#
_entry.id   AF-F4MVG5-F1
#
_cell.length_a   1.000
_cell.length_b   1.000
_cell.length_c   1.000
_cell.angle_alpha   90.00
_cell.angle_beta   90.00
_cell.angle_gamma   90.00
#
_symmetry.space_group_name_H-M   'P 1'
#
loop_
_entity.id
_entity.type
_entity.pdbx_description
1 polymer ?
#
loop_
_entity_poly.entity_id
_entity_poly.type
_entity_poly.pdbx_seq_one_letter_code
_entity_poly.pdbx_strand_id
1 'polypeptide(L)'
;IVALIFAGLTMVLMSYQSPSGTTASFTHLWNDGGMFPKGISGFFAGFQIAVFAFVGIELVGTTAAETKDPEVVLPRAINSIPIRIIMFYVFSLIMIMSVTPWSSVVADKSPFVELFVLVGLPAAASVINFVVLTSAASSANSGVFSTSRMLFGLAKEGDAPKQFGKLSRRSVPASGLTFSCICLLGGVVLIYLIPNVMTVFTLVTTVSAILFMFVWTIILCSYLVYRKRRPALHKKSIYKMPAGIFMSWVCMAFFAFVLVLLTLESDTRQALMVTPLWFVILTIGYIILKKRRTRLFDSNNN
;
A
#
# COMPACT_ATOMS: atom_id res chain seq x y z
N ILE A 1 -2.81 -18.97 1.30
CA ILE A 1 -1.75 -18.70 0.29
C ILE A 1 -0.80 -19.88 0.17
N VAL A 2 -0.12 -20.34 1.22
CA VAL A 2 0.77 -21.53 1.14
C VAL A 2 0.03 -22.75 0.57
N ALA A 3 -1.18 -23.05 1.06
CA ALA A 3 -2.01 -24.13 0.52
C ALA A 3 -2.34 -23.95 -0.98
N LEU A 4 -2.54 -22.71 -1.44
CA LEU A 4 -2.74 -22.41 -2.86
C LEU A 4 -1.49 -22.69 -3.68
N ILE A 5 -0.31 -22.34 -3.16
CA ILE A 5 0.95 -22.58 -3.86
C ILE A 5 1.16 -24.08 -4.05
N PHE A 6 0.92 -24.87 -3.00
CA PHE A 6 0.97 -26.32 -3.11
C PHE A 6 -0.09 -26.85 -4.08
N ALA A 7 -1.33 -26.38 -4.01
CA ALA A 7 -2.39 -26.80 -4.93
C ALA A 7 -2.01 -26.52 -6.40
N GLY A 8 -1.58 -25.29 -6.71
CA GLY A 8 -1.13 -24.93 -8.06
C GLY A 8 0.05 -25.77 -8.52
N LEU A 9 1.04 -26.00 -7.66
CA LEU A 9 2.19 -26.86 -7.97
C LEU A 9 1.75 -28.29 -8.28
N THR A 10 0.86 -28.87 -7.48
CA THR A 10 0.34 -30.22 -7.72
C THR A 10 -0.40 -30.32 -9.06
N MET A 11 -1.16 -29.30 -9.44
CA MET A 11 -1.88 -29.28 -10.73
C MET A 11 -0.93 -29.24 -11.92
N VAL A 12 0.12 -28.44 -11.82
CA VAL A 12 1.13 -28.34 -12.87
C VAL A 12 1.90 -29.67 -12.99
N LEU A 13 2.29 -30.28 -11.87
CA LEU A 13 3.00 -31.56 -11.88
C LEU A 13 2.14 -32.72 -12.40
N MET A 14 0.82 -32.68 -12.18
CA MET A 14 -0.12 -33.69 -12.66
C MET A 14 -0.65 -33.40 -14.07
N SER A 15 -0.19 -32.33 -14.74
CA SER A 15 -0.71 -31.86 -16.03
C SER A 15 -2.24 -31.76 -16.04
N TYR A 16 -2.81 -31.25 -14.95
CA TYR A 16 -4.26 -31.19 -14.76
C TYR A 16 -4.92 -30.38 -15.89
N GLN A 17 -5.96 -30.95 -16.50
CA GLN A 17 -6.77 -30.26 -17.49
C GLN A 17 -7.94 -29.56 -16.81
N SER A 18 -8.00 -28.24 -16.96
CA SER A 18 -9.16 -27.48 -16.52
C SER A 18 -10.41 -27.88 -17.31
N PRO A 19 -11.61 -27.67 -16.76
CA PRO A 19 -12.87 -27.88 -17.49
C PRO A 19 -12.96 -27.08 -18.81
N SER A 20 -12.14 -26.03 -18.96
CA SER A 20 -12.02 -25.20 -20.16
C SER A 20 -11.02 -25.75 -21.19
N GLY A 21 -10.47 -26.95 -20.99
CA GLY A 21 -9.53 -27.61 -21.89
C GLY A 21 -8.08 -27.12 -21.79
N THR A 22 -7.76 -26.27 -20.81
CA THR A 22 -6.40 -25.74 -20.61
C THR A 22 -5.63 -26.64 -19.65
N THR A 23 -4.47 -27.15 -20.07
CA THR A 23 -3.55 -27.89 -19.19
C THR A 23 -2.77 -26.92 -18.31
N ALA A 24 -2.71 -27.18 -17.00
CA ALA A 24 -1.83 -26.44 -16.11
C ALA A 24 -0.37 -26.68 -16.51
N SER A 25 0.38 -25.61 -16.77
CA SER A 25 1.78 -25.67 -17.18
C SER A 25 2.53 -24.38 -16.83
N PHE A 26 3.80 -24.52 -16.44
CA PHE A 26 4.72 -23.39 -16.29
C PHE A 26 4.96 -22.63 -17.61
N THR A 27 4.68 -23.25 -18.76
CA THR A 27 4.87 -22.61 -20.06
C THR A 27 3.93 -21.42 -20.27
N HIS A 28 2.80 -21.36 -19.56
CA HIS A 28 1.88 -20.21 -19.58
C HIS A 28 2.52 -18.90 -19.11
N LEU A 29 3.65 -18.97 -18.40
CA LEU A 29 4.40 -17.78 -17.99
C LEU A 29 5.07 -17.06 -19.17
N TRP A 30 5.24 -17.71 -20.32
CA TRP A 30 5.97 -17.17 -21.47
C TRP A 30 5.45 -17.57 -22.85
N ASN A 31 4.50 -18.51 -22.98
CA ASN A 31 3.99 -18.93 -24.28
C ASN A 31 2.99 -17.96 -24.92
N ASP A 32 2.18 -17.26 -24.13
CA ASP A 32 1.13 -16.37 -24.62
C ASP A 32 1.67 -14.97 -24.98
N GLY A 33 2.63 -14.91 -25.90
CA GLY A 33 3.26 -13.67 -26.36
C GLY A 33 4.60 -13.32 -25.69
N GLY A 34 5.28 -14.30 -25.08
CA GLY A 34 6.56 -14.09 -24.39
C GLY A 34 6.40 -13.63 -22.95
N MET A 35 7.51 -13.24 -22.30
CA MET A 35 7.48 -12.65 -20.95
C MET A 35 6.85 -11.23 -20.92
N PHE A 36 6.83 -10.54 -22.06
CA PHE A 36 6.33 -9.17 -22.18
C PHE A 36 5.25 -9.08 -23.28
N PRO A 37 4.10 -9.74 -23.10
CA PRO A 37 3.09 -9.84 -24.16
C PRO A 37 2.43 -8.50 -24.48
N LYS A 38 2.37 -7.58 -23.51
CA LYS A 38 1.94 -6.19 -23.70
C LYS A 38 3.12 -5.23 -23.94
N GLY A 39 4.28 -5.76 -24.30
CA GLY A 39 5.53 -5.01 -24.43
C GLY A 39 6.08 -4.46 -23.11
N ILE A 40 7.15 -3.68 -23.23
CA ILE A 40 7.84 -3.03 -22.11
C ILE A 40 6.92 -2.00 -21.42
N SER A 41 6.04 -1.33 -22.18
CA SER A 41 5.06 -0.40 -21.64
C SER A 41 4.08 -1.09 -20.69
N GLY A 42 3.56 -2.27 -21.04
CA GLY A 42 2.66 -3.03 -20.17
C GLY A 42 3.33 -3.52 -18.88
N PHE A 43 4.61 -3.88 -18.94
CA PHE A 43 5.40 -4.19 -17.73
C PHE A 43 5.50 -2.97 -16.81
N PHE A 44 5.76 -1.80 -17.37
CA PHE A 44 5.84 -0.57 -16.61
C PHE A 44 4.49 -0.11 -16.04
N ALA A 45 3.39 -0.33 -16.76
CA ALA A 45 2.04 -0.07 -16.24
C ALA A 45 1.72 -0.88 -14.98
N GLY A 46 2.26 -2.12 -14.87
CA GLY A 46 2.11 -2.96 -13.69
C GLY A 46 2.76 -2.41 -12.41
N PHE A 47 3.74 -1.50 -12.51
CA PHE A 47 4.39 -0.91 -11.33
C PHE A 47 3.43 -0.10 -10.47
N GLN A 48 2.40 0.52 -11.05
CA GLN A 48 1.41 1.28 -10.29
C GLN A 48 0.75 0.40 -9.21
N ILE A 49 0.20 -0.73 -9.63
CA ILE A 49 -0.48 -1.67 -8.72
C ILE A 49 0.54 -2.34 -7.79
N ALA A 50 1.73 -2.67 -8.28
CA ALA A 50 2.78 -3.24 -7.46
C ALA A 50 3.22 -2.30 -6.32
N VAL A 51 3.42 -1.00 -6.61
CA VAL A 51 3.78 0.01 -5.60
C VAL A 51 2.63 0.23 -4.61
N PHE A 52 1.40 0.29 -5.10
CA PHE A 52 0.22 0.37 -4.23
C PHE A 52 0.15 -0.80 -3.25
N ALA A 53 0.51 -2.02 -3.66
CA ALA A 53 0.48 -3.20 -2.81
C ALA A 53 1.49 -3.14 -1.63
N PHE A 54 2.48 -2.24 -1.67
CA PHE A 54 3.44 -2.01 -0.57
C PHE A 54 3.02 -0.89 0.38
N VAL A 55 1.92 -0.19 0.09
CA VAL A 55 1.37 0.83 0.99
C VAL A 55 1.06 0.20 2.35
N GLY A 56 1.46 0.90 3.41
CA GLY A 56 1.24 0.47 4.78
C GLY A 56 2.48 -0.08 5.47
N ILE A 57 3.60 -0.30 4.76
CA ILE A 57 4.87 -0.70 5.38
C ILE A 57 5.39 0.36 6.36
N GLU A 58 5.08 1.64 6.13
CA GLU A 58 5.45 2.75 7.02
C GLU A 58 4.76 2.69 8.39
N LEU A 59 3.65 1.95 8.54
CA LEU A 59 3.00 1.75 9.84
C LEU A 59 3.87 0.96 10.82
N VAL A 60 4.87 0.22 10.33
CA VAL A 60 5.90 -0.40 11.21
C VAL A 60 6.63 0.69 12.02
N GLY A 61 6.82 1.87 11.43
CA GLY A 61 7.43 3.01 12.12
C GLY A 61 6.53 3.61 13.19
N THR A 62 5.22 3.71 12.95
CA THR A 62 4.27 4.28 13.94
C THR A 62 4.02 3.33 15.10
N THR A 63 4.01 2.02 14.84
CA THR A 63 3.86 0.98 15.87
C THR A 63 5.13 0.73 16.68
N ALA A 64 6.28 1.25 16.24
CA ALA A 64 7.55 1.15 16.96
C ALA A 64 7.45 1.68 18.40
N ALA A 65 6.70 2.77 18.61
CA ALA A 65 6.51 3.39 19.91
C ALA A 65 5.61 2.58 20.86
N GLU A 66 4.78 1.68 20.32
CA GLU A 66 3.84 0.84 21.08
C GLU A 66 4.34 -0.62 21.20
N THR A 67 5.46 -0.96 20.56
CA THR A 67 5.99 -2.34 20.51
C THR A 67 6.88 -2.62 21.72
N LYS A 68 6.62 -3.75 22.41
CA LYS A 68 7.49 -4.26 23.46
C LYS A 68 8.82 -4.73 22.86
N ASP A 69 9.94 -4.35 23.48
CA ASP A 69 11.31 -4.69 23.04
C ASP A 69 11.58 -4.35 21.56
N PRO A 70 11.42 -3.07 21.17
CA PRO A 70 11.46 -2.66 19.76
C PRO A 70 12.80 -2.96 19.09
N GLU A 71 13.90 -2.98 19.85
CA GLU A 71 15.26 -3.26 19.34
C GLU A 71 15.42 -4.69 18.80
N VAL A 72 14.58 -5.63 19.24
CA VAL A 72 14.60 -7.03 18.79
C VAL A 72 13.44 -7.30 17.83
N VAL A 73 12.25 -6.80 18.15
CA VAL A 73 11.03 -7.09 17.39
C VAL A 73 11.05 -6.41 16.02
N LEU A 74 11.44 -5.13 15.94
CA LEU A 74 11.43 -4.41 14.66
C LEU A 74 12.39 -5.01 13.64
N PRO A 75 13.68 -5.28 13.94
CA PRO A 75 14.59 -5.87 12.96
C PRO A 75 14.10 -7.22 12.44
N ARG A 76 13.55 -8.07 13.32
CA ARG A 76 12.98 -9.37 12.94
C ARG A 76 11.77 -9.20 12.02
N ALA A 77 10.86 -8.29 12.36
CA ALA A 77 9.70 -7.99 11.56
C ALA A 77 10.12 -7.50 10.16
N ILE A 78 10.96 -6.46 10.10
CA ILE A 78 11.43 -5.85 8.85
C ILE A 78 12.16 -6.86 7.96
N ASN A 79 13.09 -7.63 8.51
CA ASN A 79 13.85 -8.61 7.73
C ASN A 79 12.97 -9.78 7.23
N SER A 80 11.82 -10.04 7.87
CA SER A 80 10.88 -11.05 7.41
C SER A 80 9.99 -10.58 6.26
N ILE A 81 9.84 -9.25 6.06
CA ILE A 81 8.95 -8.67 5.05
C ILE A 81 9.33 -9.13 3.63
N PRO A 82 10.59 -9.02 3.16
CA PRO A 82 10.95 -9.45 1.80
C PRO A 82 10.64 -10.92 1.52
N ILE A 83 10.94 -11.81 2.46
CA ILE A 83 10.69 -13.25 2.33
C ILE A 83 9.19 -13.51 2.19
N ARG A 84 8.37 -12.85 3.03
CA ARG A 84 6.91 -12.95 2.97
C ARG A 84 6.36 -12.41 1.65
N ILE A 85 6.91 -11.33 1.10
CA ILE A 85 6.50 -10.77 -0.20
C ILE A 85 6.81 -11.76 -1.32
N ILE A 86 8.03 -12.30 -1.39
CA ILE A 86 8.39 -13.29 -2.43
C ILE A 86 7.48 -14.51 -2.32
N MET A 87 7.28 -15.03 -1.10
CA MET A 87 6.43 -16.19 -0.86
C MET A 87 4.97 -15.93 -1.23
N PHE A 88 4.39 -14.81 -0.80
CA PHE A 88 2.94 -14.60 -0.91
C PHE A 88 2.50 -13.88 -2.17
N TYR A 89 3.36 -13.08 -2.81
CA TYR A 89 3.02 -12.32 -4.00
C TYR A 89 3.60 -13.00 -5.23
N VAL A 90 4.92 -13.25 -5.25
CA VAL A 90 5.59 -13.76 -6.44
C VAL A 90 5.20 -15.21 -6.68
N PHE A 91 5.35 -16.10 -5.70
CA PHE A 91 4.99 -17.51 -5.91
C PHE A 91 3.49 -17.74 -6.09
N SER A 92 2.63 -16.95 -5.44
CA SER A 92 1.19 -17.09 -5.68
C SER A 92 0.81 -16.70 -7.11
N LEU A 93 1.35 -15.61 -7.65
CA LEU A 93 1.12 -15.20 -9.03
C LEU A 93 1.69 -16.20 -10.03
N ILE A 94 2.89 -16.72 -9.80
CA ILE A 94 3.48 -17.77 -10.64
C ILE A 94 2.53 -18.99 -10.68
N MET A 95 2.02 -19.44 -9.54
CA MET A 95 1.12 -20.59 -9.48
C MET A 95 -0.22 -20.31 -10.15
N ILE A 96 -0.80 -19.13 -9.94
CA ILE A 96 -2.05 -18.72 -10.60
C ILE A 96 -1.87 -18.71 -12.12
N MET A 97 -0.81 -18.06 -12.62
CA MET A 97 -0.53 -17.96 -14.06
C MET A 97 -0.12 -19.30 -14.69
N SER A 98 0.46 -20.21 -13.90
CA SER A 98 0.80 -21.56 -14.38
C SER A 98 -0.43 -22.45 -14.48
N VAL A 99 -1.51 -22.17 -13.75
CA VAL A 99 -2.76 -22.94 -13.85
C VAL A 99 -3.71 -22.32 -14.85
N THR A 100 -3.82 -21.00 -14.86
CA THR A 100 -4.69 -20.25 -15.78
C THR A 100 -3.86 -19.22 -16.56
N PRO A 101 -3.83 -19.29 -17.90
CA PRO A 101 -3.18 -18.31 -18.75
C PRO A 101 -3.56 -16.89 -18.38
N TRP A 102 -2.59 -15.97 -18.42
CA TRP A 102 -2.81 -14.58 -18.02
C TRP A 102 -3.91 -13.88 -18.84
N SER A 103 -4.11 -14.30 -20.09
CA SER A 103 -5.14 -13.81 -21.00
C SER A 103 -6.56 -14.20 -20.59
N SER A 104 -6.70 -15.27 -19.80
CA SER A 104 -7.98 -15.82 -19.36
C SER A 104 -8.34 -15.40 -17.93
N VAL A 105 -7.50 -14.60 -17.27
CA VAL A 105 -7.76 -14.07 -15.93
C VAL A 105 -8.75 -12.91 -16.04
N VAL A 106 -9.96 -13.12 -15.52
CA VAL A 106 -11.01 -12.10 -15.48
C VAL A 106 -10.74 -11.12 -14.35
N ALA A 107 -10.65 -9.82 -14.66
CA ALA A 107 -10.32 -8.78 -13.68
C ALA A 107 -11.36 -8.60 -12.57
N ASP A 108 -12.65 -8.86 -12.86
CA ASP A 108 -13.75 -8.67 -11.91
C ASP A 108 -13.96 -9.86 -10.96
N LYS A 109 -13.15 -10.92 -11.09
CA LYS A 109 -13.19 -12.09 -10.21
C LYS A 109 -11.88 -12.25 -9.46
N SER A 110 -11.96 -12.81 -8.26
CA SER A 110 -10.75 -13.14 -7.49
C SER A 110 -10.04 -14.35 -8.11
N PRO A 111 -8.81 -14.19 -8.61
CA PRO A 111 -8.06 -15.31 -9.19
C PRO A 111 -7.73 -16.38 -8.14
N PHE A 112 -7.66 -15.99 -6.87
CA PHE A 112 -7.48 -16.91 -5.75
C PHE A 112 -8.68 -17.84 -5.56
N VAL A 113 -9.89 -17.32 -5.77
CA VAL A 113 -11.14 -18.10 -5.64
C VAL A 113 -11.33 -18.95 -6.89
N GLU A 114 -11.12 -18.36 -8.07
CA GLU A 114 -11.30 -19.03 -9.36
C GLU A 114 -10.44 -20.29 -9.47
N LEU A 115 -9.20 -20.25 -8.98
CA LEU A 115 -8.32 -21.41 -8.94
C LEU A 115 -8.97 -22.61 -8.23
N PHE A 116 -9.56 -22.43 -7.05
CA PHE A 116 -10.17 -23.53 -6.30
C PHE A 116 -11.50 -24.00 -6.94
N VAL A 117 -12.20 -23.10 -7.63
CA VAL A 117 -13.40 -23.47 -8.41
C VAL A 117 -13.01 -24.38 -9.58
N LEU A 118 -11.96 -24.01 -10.33
CA LEU A 118 -11.47 -24.78 -11.48
C LEU A 118 -11.02 -26.21 -11.10
N VAL A 119 -10.61 -26.39 -9.85
CA VAL A 119 -10.10 -27.65 -9.29
C VAL A 119 -11.23 -28.55 -8.78
N GLY A 120 -12.47 -28.05 -8.77
CA GLY A 120 -13.61 -28.78 -8.25
C GLY A 120 -13.71 -28.73 -6.73
N LEU A 121 -13.09 -27.74 -6.07
CA LEU A 121 -13.16 -27.51 -4.63
C LEU A 121 -13.93 -26.21 -4.29
N PRO A 122 -15.24 -26.11 -4.62
CA PRO A 122 -16.01 -24.89 -4.38
C PRO A 122 -16.12 -24.52 -2.89
N ALA A 123 -16.11 -25.52 -1.99
CA ALA A 123 -16.07 -25.26 -0.55
C ALA A 123 -14.78 -24.53 -0.13
N ALA A 124 -13.63 -24.91 -0.70
CA ALA A 124 -12.37 -24.23 -0.45
C ALA A 124 -12.38 -22.80 -1.04
N ALA A 125 -13.00 -22.61 -2.20
CA ALA A 125 -13.17 -21.31 -2.83
C ALA A 125 -13.94 -20.33 -1.91
N SER A 126 -15.04 -20.79 -1.29
CA SER A 126 -15.82 -20.01 -0.32
C SER A 126 -15.02 -19.63 0.93
N VAL A 127 -14.22 -20.57 1.47
CA VAL A 127 -13.34 -20.29 2.62
C VAL A 127 -12.30 -19.24 2.25
N ILE A 128 -11.68 -19.33 1.07
CA ILE A 128 -10.72 -18.32 0.60
C ILE A 128 -11.38 -16.95 0.44
N ASN A 129 -12.58 -16.89 -0.13
CA ASN A 129 -13.31 -15.64 -0.26
C ASN A 129 -13.58 -15.00 1.12
N PHE A 130 -14.03 -15.80 2.09
CA PHE A 130 -14.22 -15.35 3.47
C PHE A 130 -12.92 -14.82 4.11
N VAL A 131 -11.80 -15.52 3.93
CA VAL A 131 -10.49 -15.10 4.43
C VAL A 131 -10.04 -13.78 3.79
N VAL A 132 -10.22 -13.61 2.47
CA VAL A 132 -9.85 -12.38 1.76
C VAL A 132 -10.68 -11.19 2.25
N LEU A 133 -12.00 -11.35 2.38
CA LEU A 133 -12.89 -10.30 2.88
C LEU A 133 -12.57 -9.92 4.33
N THR A 134 -12.31 -10.90 5.19
CA THR A 134 -11.93 -10.66 6.59
C THR A 134 -10.57 -9.94 6.69
N SER A 135 -9.62 -10.31 5.84
CA SER A 135 -8.31 -9.66 5.76
C SER A 135 -8.42 -8.22 5.27
N ALA A 136 -9.25 -7.97 4.25
CA ALA A 136 -9.51 -6.62 3.75
C ALA A 136 -10.17 -5.73 4.83
N ALA A 137 -11.15 -6.26 5.57
CA ALA A 137 -11.77 -5.56 6.69
C ALA A 137 -10.78 -5.24 7.83
N SER A 138 -9.90 -6.19 8.16
CA SER A 138 -8.83 -5.98 9.16
C SER A 138 -7.83 -4.90 8.73
N SER A 139 -7.43 -4.90 7.46
CA SER A 139 -6.56 -3.86 6.89
C SER A 139 -7.21 -2.48 6.92
N ALA A 140 -8.48 -2.38 6.52
CA ALA A 140 -9.25 -1.13 6.57
C ALA A 140 -9.34 -0.58 8.01
N ASN A 141 -9.62 -1.44 8.99
CA ASN A 141 -9.64 -1.06 10.40
C ASN A 141 -8.28 -0.54 10.89
N SER A 142 -7.19 -1.20 10.49
CA SER A 142 -5.82 -0.78 10.83
C SER A 142 -5.47 0.58 10.21
N GLY A 143 -5.90 0.82 8.97
CA GLY A 143 -5.75 2.12 8.29
C GLY A 143 -6.44 3.24 9.05
N VAL A 144 -7.73 3.06 9.37
CA VAL A 144 -8.54 4.03 10.13
C VAL A 144 -7.95 4.29 11.53
N PHE A 145 -7.47 3.24 12.19
CA PHE A 145 -6.83 3.34 13.49
C PHE A 145 -5.53 4.15 13.42
N SER A 146 -4.70 3.91 12.41
CA SER A 146 -3.43 4.62 12.21
C SER A 146 -3.65 6.10 11.89
N THR A 147 -4.55 6.42 10.95
CA THR A 147 -4.84 7.81 10.57
C THR A 147 -5.38 8.63 11.74
N SER A 148 -6.27 8.03 12.56
CA SER A 148 -6.81 8.70 13.75
C SER A 148 -5.72 9.10 14.75
N ARG A 149 -4.70 8.25 14.94
CA ARG A 149 -3.56 8.54 15.82
C ARG A 149 -2.59 9.54 15.22
N MET A 150 -2.30 9.44 13.93
CA MET A 150 -1.43 10.42 13.25
C MET A 150 -2.05 11.83 13.37
N LEU A 151 -3.37 11.94 13.16
CA LEU A 151 -4.09 13.20 13.31
C LEU A 151 -4.10 13.71 14.76
N PHE A 152 -4.22 12.81 15.73
CA PHE A 152 -4.08 13.14 17.16
C PHE A 152 -2.66 13.66 17.49
N GLY A 153 -1.61 13.02 16.98
CA GLY A 153 -0.22 13.44 17.16
C GLY A 153 0.02 14.84 16.59
N LEU A 154 -0.42 15.08 15.34
CA LEU A 154 -0.37 16.40 14.72
C LEU A 154 -1.12 17.46 15.56
N ALA A 155 -2.28 17.11 16.12
CA ALA A 155 -3.04 18.04 16.96
C ALA A 155 -2.35 18.36 18.28
N LYS A 156 -1.56 17.43 18.84
CA LYS A 156 -0.74 17.66 20.03
C LYS A 156 0.45 18.56 19.76
N GLU A 157 1.05 18.47 18.57
CA GLU A 157 2.12 19.36 18.12
C GLU A 157 1.60 20.72 17.61
N GLY A 158 0.27 20.88 17.49
CA GLY A 158 -0.38 22.10 17.04
C GLY A 158 -0.48 22.23 15.52
N ASP A 159 -0.14 21.18 14.78
CA ASP A 159 -0.18 21.08 13.32
C ASP A 159 -1.52 20.52 12.79
N ALA A 160 -2.49 20.27 13.67
CA ALA A 160 -3.88 19.98 13.31
C ALA A 160 -4.87 20.67 14.29
N PRO A 161 -6.17 20.82 13.92
CA PRO A 161 -7.18 21.42 14.79
C PRO A 161 -7.25 20.78 16.18
N LYS A 162 -7.38 21.60 17.23
CA LYS A 162 -7.38 21.17 18.65
C LYS A 162 -8.43 20.10 18.95
N GLN A 163 -9.52 20.03 18.19
CA GLN A 163 -10.57 19.01 18.33
C GLN A 163 -10.04 17.59 18.14
N PHE A 164 -9.00 17.40 17.33
CA PHE A 164 -8.38 16.08 17.11
C PHE A 164 -7.42 15.67 18.24
N GLY A 165 -7.03 16.60 19.12
CA GLY A 165 -6.13 16.34 20.25
C GLY A 165 -6.82 15.84 21.53
N LYS A 166 -8.14 15.56 21.47
CA LYS A 166 -8.94 15.06 22.60
C LYS A 166 -9.09 13.53 22.53
N LEU A 167 -8.90 12.87 23.66
CA LEU A 167 -9.18 11.44 23.81
C LEU A 167 -10.59 11.22 24.33
N SER A 168 -11.21 10.13 23.92
CA SER A 168 -12.47 9.64 24.50
C SER A 168 -12.24 8.98 25.87
N ARG A 169 -13.33 8.63 26.57
CA ARG A 169 -13.29 7.86 27.83
C ARG A 169 -12.55 6.52 27.72
N ARG A 170 -12.41 5.97 26.51
CA ARG A 170 -11.70 4.72 26.24
C ARG A 170 -10.27 4.95 25.70
N SER A 171 -9.73 6.16 25.86
CA SER A 171 -8.39 6.54 25.40
C SER A 171 -8.15 6.43 23.88
N VAL A 172 -9.22 6.56 23.08
CA VAL A 172 -9.15 6.57 21.60
C VAL A 172 -9.46 7.98 21.06
N PRO A 173 -8.74 8.48 20.04
CA PRO A 173 -9.03 9.75 19.34
C PRO A 173 -10.34 9.71 18.54
N ALA A 174 -11.48 9.82 19.22
CA ALA A 174 -12.80 9.63 18.61
C ALA A 174 -13.12 10.63 17.48
N SER A 175 -12.68 11.88 17.59
CA SER A 175 -12.88 12.89 16.53
C SER A 175 -12.11 12.55 15.25
N GLY A 176 -10.88 12.05 15.38
CA GLY A 176 -10.09 11.60 14.23
C GLY A 176 -10.64 10.33 13.59
N LEU A 177 -11.19 9.42 14.41
CA LEU A 177 -11.89 8.23 13.96
C LEU A 177 -13.14 8.60 13.14
N THR A 178 -14.02 9.44 13.68
CA THR A 178 -15.23 9.89 12.98
C THR A 178 -14.89 10.60 11.68
N PHE A 179 -13.87 11.47 11.67
CA PHE A 179 -13.41 12.12 10.45
C PHE A 179 -12.95 11.11 9.39
N SER A 180 -12.19 10.10 9.78
CA SER A 180 -11.76 9.03 8.87
C SER A 180 -12.95 8.25 8.30
N CYS A 181 -13.96 7.95 9.13
CA CYS A 181 -15.20 7.31 8.66
C CYS A 181 -15.97 8.18 7.66
N ILE A 182 -16.06 9.49 7.89
CA ILE A 182 -16.69 10.43 6.93
C ILE A 182 -15.93 10.43 5.60
N CYS A 183 -14.60 10.44 5.62
CA CYS A 183 -13.80 10.33 4.40
C CYS A 183 -14.06 9.02 3.64
N LEU A 184 -14.23 7.90 4.34
CA LEU A 184 -14.59 6.62 3.73
C LEU A 184 -15.96 6.66 3.04
N LEU A 185 -16.95 7.36 3.62
CA LEU A 185 -18.25 7.58 2.96
C LEU A 185 -18.11 8.35 1.64
N GLY A 186 -17.11 9.23 1.53
CA GLY A 186 -16.76 9.88 0.25
C GLY A 186 -16.39 8.87 -0.85
N GLY A 187 -15.76 7.74 -0.48
CA GLY A 187 -15.49 6.64 -1.42
C GLY A 187 -16.76 5.98 -1.94
N VAL A 188 -17.79 5.82 -1.08
CA VAL A 188 -19.10 5.29 -1.50
C VAL A 188 -19.77 6.23 -2.50
N VAL A 189 -19.69 7.54 -2.28
CA VAL A 189 -20.19 8.54 -3.22
C VAL A 189 -19.46 8.44 -4.56
N LEU A 190 -18.14 8.24 -4.54
CA LEU A 190 -17.34 8.11 -5.77
C LEU A 190 -17.74 6.88 -6.60
N ILE A 191 -18.03 5.76 -5.94
CA ILE A 191 -18.53 4.53 -6.58
C ILE A 191 -19.93 4.74 -7.17
N TYR A 192 -20.77 5.56 -6.54
CA TYR A 192 -22.10 5.87 -7.06
C TYR A 192 -22.07 6.80 -8.29
N LEU A 193 -21.12 7.76 -8.30
CA LEU A 193 -20.99 8.73 -9.39
C LEU A 193 -20.30 8.17 -10.64
N ILE A 194 -19.38 7.22 -10.47
CA ILE A 194 -18.64 6.60 -11.57
C ILE A 194 -19.15 5.17 -11.75
N PRO A 195 -19.85 4.84 -12.85
CA PRO A 195 -20.50 3.55 -13.04
C PRO A 195 -19.53 2.37 -13.20
N ASN A 196 -18.22 2.64 -13.36
CA ASN A 196 -17.18 1.62 -13.46
C ASN A 196 -16.31 1.56 -12.20
N VAL A 197 -16.47 0.49 -11.42
CA VAL A 197 -15.72 0.24 -10.17
C VAL A 197 -14.22 0.12 -10.41
N MET A 198 -13.79 -0.48 -11.53
CA MET A 198 -12.37 -0.63 -11.87
C MET A 198 -11.72 0.71 -12.16
N THR A 199 -12.44 1.64 -12.78
CA THR A 199 -11.96 3.01 -12.98
C THR A 199 -11.78 3.74 -11.65
N VAL A 200 -12.77 3.65 -10.74
CA VAL A 200 -12.65 4.23 -9.39
C VAL A 200 -11.48 3.63 -8.63
N PHE A 201 -11.35 2.30 -8.65
CA PHE A 201 -10.26 1.58 -8.01
C PHE A 201 -8.90 2.05 -8.54
N THR A 202 -8.74 2.11 -9.87
CA THR A 202 -7.49 2.54 -10.51
C THR A 202 -7.14 3.98 -10.13
N LEU A 203 -8.12 4.90 -10.14
CA LEU A 203 -7.91 6.29 -9.75
C LEU A 203 -7.49 6.41 -8.27
N VAL A 204 -8.26 5.81 -7.36
CA VAL A 204 -8.01 5.90 -5.91
C VAL A 204 -6.67 5.27 -5.53
N THR A 205 -6.35 4.10 -6.08
CA THR A 205 -5.09 3.42 -5.81
C THR A 205 -3.90 4.17 -6.40
N THR A 206 -4.05 4.80 -7.58
CA THR A 206 -3.00 5.65 -8.17
C THR A 206 -2.73 6.88 -7.32
N VAL A 207 -3.77 7.63 -6.92
CA VAL A 207 -3.61 8.80 -6.04
C VAL A 207 -2.96 8.39 -4.73
N SER A 208 -3.40 7.28 -4.13
CA SER A 208 -2.82 6.74 -2.91
C SER A 208 -1.33 6.42 -3.09
N ALA A 209 -0.96 5.69 -4.16
CA ALA A 209 0.43 5.34 -4.44
C ALA A 209 1.32 6.59 -4.57
N ILE A 210 0.84 7.65 -5.23
CA ILE A 210 1.60 8.90 -5.37
C ILE A 210 1.81 9.58 -4.01
N LEU A 211 0.76 9.67 -3.18
CA LEU A 211 0.85 10.26 -1.85
C LEU A 211 1.81 9.48 -0.94
N PHE A 212 1.77 8.15 -0.99
CA PHE A 212 2.69 7.31 -0.21
C PHE A 212 4.13 7.38 -0.72
N MET A 213 4.35 7.44 -2.03
CA MET A 213 5.70 7.69 -2.58
C MET A 213 6.26 9.04 -2.10
N PHE A 214 5.42 10.07 -2.00
CA PHE A 214 5.82 11.34 -1.42
C PHE A 214 6.19 11.21 0.07
N VAL A 215 5.36 10.52 0.86
CA VAL A 215 5.66 10.23 2.27
C VAL A 215 6.97 9.47 2.43
N TRP A 216 7.19 8.41 1.67
CA TRP A 216 8.42 7.62 1.70
C TRP A 216 9.64 8.46 1.27
N THR A 217 9.47 9.35 0.29
CA THR A 217 10.52 10.31 -0.09
C THR A 217 10.87 11.24 1.07
N ILE A 218 9.88 11.78 1.79
CA ILE A 218 10.12 12.58 3.00
C ILE A 218 10.83 11.77 4.09
N ILE A 219 10.47 10.50 4.28
CA ILE A 219 11.14 9.61 5.24
C ILE A 219 12.62 9.44 4.88
N LEU A 220 12.93 9.20 3.59
CA LEU A 220 14.31 9.08 3.11
C LEU A 220 15.09 10.38 3.25
N CYS A 221 14.50 11.52 2.88
CA CYS A 221 15.09 12.84 3.10
C CYS A 221 15.37 13.09 4.60
N SER A 222 14.42 12.75 5.46
CA SER A 222 14.56 12.86 6.92
C SER A 222 15.68 11.97 7.44
N TYR A 223 15.84 10.76 6.89
CA TYR A 223 16.95 9.87 7.21
C TYR A 223 18.31 10.46 6.79
N LEU A 224 18.41 11.02 5.58
CA LEU A 224 19.64 11.68 5.11
C LEU A 224 20.02 12.88 6.00
N VAL A 225 19.04 13.71 6.35
CA VAL A 225 19.23 14.84 7.27
C VAL A 225 19.60 14.35 8.68
N TYR A 226 18.98 13.28 9.16
CA TYR A 226 19.30 12.66 10.45
C TYR A 226 20.75 12.18 10.51
N ARG A 227 21.25 11.51 9.45
CA ARG A 227 22.66 11.10 9.37
C ARG A 227 23.62 12.29 9.42
N LYS A 228 23.27 13.40 8.75
CA LYS A 228 24.10 14.62 8.72
C LYS A 228 24.07 15.37 10.04
N ARG A 229 22.90 15.53 10.67
CA ARG A 229 22.73 16.33 11.89
C ARG A 229 23.08 15.58 13.17
N ARG A 230 22.91 14.26 13.21
CA ARG A 230 23.11 13.43 14.42
C ARG A 230 23.97 12.18 14.15
N PRO A 231 25.21 12.34 13.65
CA PRO A 231 26.06 11.20 13.28
C PRO A 231 26.39 10.29 14.46
N ALA A 232 26.54 10.84 15.67
CA ALA A 232 26.84 10.05 16.87
C ALA A 232 25.69 9.10 17.25
N LEU A 233 24.43 9.55 17.15
CA LEU A 233 23.26 8.69 17.41
C LEU A 233 23.11 7.61 16.35
N HIS A 234 23.34 7.96 15.08
CA HIS A 234 23.32 6.98 14.00
C HIS A 234 24.38 5.88 14.19
N LYS A 235 25.58 6.22 14.68
CA LYS A 235 26.63 5.23 14.99
C LYS A 235 26.17 4.22 16.04
N LYS A 236 25.43 4.68 17.06
CA LYS A 236 24.87 3.87 18.15
C LYS A 236 23.65 3.03 17.76
N SER A 237 23.05 3.27 16.59
CA SER A 237 21.86 2.52 16.15
C SER A 237 22.19 1.04 15.91
N ILE A 238 21.35 0.15 16.45
CA ILE A 238 21.51 -1.31 16.37
C ILE A 238 21.10 -1.84 14.99
N TYR A 239 20.09 -1.22 14.37
CA TYR A 239 19.57 -1.61 13.05
C TYR A 239 19.77 -0.47 12.05
N LYS A 240 20.63 -0.71 11.05
CA LYS A 240 21.03 0.30 10.04
C LYS A 240 20.50 -0.09 8.67
N MET A 241 20.15 0.93 7.89
CA MET A 241 19.76 0.76 6.48
C MET A 241 20.92 0.11 5.69
N PRO A 242 20.67 -1.01 4.97
CA PRO A 242 21.64 -1.60 4.06
C PRO A 242 22.11 -0.57 3.02
N ALA A 243 23.41 -0.48 2.78
CA ALA A 243 24.05 0.52 1.90
C ALA A 243 23.74 2.02 2.21
N GLY A 244 23.12 2.32 3.36
CA GLY A 244 22.99 3.67 3.93
C GLY A 244 22.52 4.76 2.96
N ILE A 245 23.37 5.76 2.73
CA ILE A 245 23.05 6.92 1.86
C ILE A 245 22.83 6.49 0.41
N PHE A 246 23.64 5.56 -0.09
CA PHE A 246 23.53 5.11 -1.48
C PHE A 246 22.16 4.52 -1.75
N MET A 247 21.69 3.63 -0.87
CA MET A 247 20.36 3.03 -1.00
C MET A 247 19.23 4.06 -0.90
N SER A 248 19.40 5.11 -0.09
CA SER A 248 18.41 6.19 -0.02
C SER A 248 18.24 6.91 -1.38
N TRP A 249 19.34 7.17 -2.08
CA TRP A 249 19.30 7.76 -3.43
C TRP A 249 18.74 6.81 -4.47
N VAL A 250 19.08 5.51 -4.41
CA VAL A 250 18.50 4.49 -5.29
C VAL A 250 16.98 4.43 -5.13
N CYS A 251 16.47 4.41 -3.89
CA CYS A 251 15.02 4.41 -3.65
C CYS A 251 14.34 5.70 -4.14
N MET A 252 14.94 6.87 -3.93
CA MET A 252 14.38 8.13 -4.44
C MET A 252 14.38 8.18 -5.98
N ALA A 253 15.44 7.68 -6.62
CA ALA A 253 15.49 7.56 -8.08
C ALA A 253 14.43 6.59 -8.60
N PHE A 254 14.19 5.47 -7.89
CA PHE A 254 13.13 4.54 -8.21
C PHE A 254 11.73 5.17 -8.09
N PHE A 255 11.45 5.94 -7.03
CA PHE A 255 10.17 6.66 -6.91
C PHE A 255 10.00 7.72 -8.01
N ALA A 256 11.05 8.47 -8.35
CA ALA A 256 11.02 9.40 -9.47
C ALA A 256 10.74 8.68 -10.80
N PHE A 257 11.38 7.54 -11.02
CA PHE A 257 11.14 6.68 -12.18
C PHE A 257 9.69 6.21 -12.25
N VAL A 258 9.13 5.68 -11.16
CA VAL A 258 7.72 5.27 -11.11
C VAL A 258 6.79 6.45 -11.38
N LEU A 259 7.04 7.63 -10.81
CA LEU A 259 6.24 8.82 -11.09
C LEU A 259 6.24 9.19 -12.57
N VAL A 260 7.38 9.09 -13.26
CA VAL A 260 7.46 9.28 -14.71
C VAL A 260 6.62 8.23 -15.43
N LEU A 261 6.69 6.96 -15.03
CA LEU A 261 5.86 5.91 -15.64
C LEU A 261 4.36 6.18 -15.49
N LEU A 262 3.92 6.67 -14.33
CA LEU A 262 2.52 7.05 -14.11
C LEU A 262 2.06 8.22 -15.00
N THR A 263 2.98 9.01 -15.57
CA THR A 263 2.62 10.03 -16.57
C THR A 263 2.36 9.44 -17.95
N LEU A 264 2.88 8.25 -18.26
CA LEU A 264 2.81 7.68 -19.61
C LEU A 264 1.45 7.05 -19.91
N GLU A 265 0.81 6.44 -18.92
CA GLU A 265 -0.50 5.80 -19.06
C GLU A 265 -1.64 6.82 -18.86
N SER A 266 -2.69 6.76 -19.68
CA SER A 266 -3.80 7.74 -19.65
C SER A 266 -4.53 7.77 -18.31
N ASP A 267 -4.79 6.59 -17.75
CA ASP A 267 -5.64 6.42 -16.57
C ASP A 267 -4.91 6.88 -15.31
N THR A 268 -3.62 6.56 -15.21
CA THR A 268 -2.79 7.01 -14.09
C THR A 268 -2.43 8.48 -14.20
N ARG A 269 -2.30 9.02 -15.42
CA ARG A 269 -2.04 10.44 -15.66
C ARG A 269 -3.18 11.32 -15.14
N GLN A 270 -4.44 10.90 -15.30
CA GLN A 270 -5.58 11.64 -14.75
C GLN A 270 -5.47 11.76 -13.22
N ALA A 271 -5.18 10.67 -12.52
CA ALA A 271 -4.95 10.69 -11.08
C ALA A 271 -3.76 11.58 -10.68
N LEU A 272 -2.67 11.54 -11.46
CA LEU A 272 -1.51 12.39 -11.24
C LEU A 272 -1.84 13.88 -11.38
N MET A 273 -2.65 14.28 -12.36
CA MET A 273 -3.06 15.67 -12.57
C MET A 273 -3.89 16.23 -11.40
N VAL A 274 -4.67 15.38 -10.73
CA VAL A 274 -5.47 15.78 -9.56
C VAL A 274 -4.60 15.87 -8.31
N THR A 275 -3.47 15.17 -8.26
CA THR A 275 -2.64 15.08 -7.04
C THR A 275 -2.06 16.44 -6.58
N PRO A 276 -1.58 17.35 -7.45
CA PRO A 276 -1.18 18.70 -7.06
C PRO A 276 -2.25 19.49 -6.30
N LEU A 277 -3.53 19.32 -6.66
CA LEU A 277 -4.63 19.98 -5.96
C LEU A 277 -4.64 19.63 -4.47
N TRP A 278 -4.38 18.36 -4.14
CA TRP A 278 -4.27 17.90 -2.76
C TRP A 278 -3.13 18.60 -2.01
N PHE A 279 -1.95 18.74 -2.63
CA PHE A 279 -0.83 19.47 -2.04
C PHE A 279 -1.12 20.97 -1.86
N VAL A 280 -1.86 21.59 -2.78
CA VAL A 280 -2.33 22.98 -2.61
C VAL A 280 -3.25 23.09 -1.40
N ILE A 281 -4.23 22.19 -1.26
CA ILE A 281 -5.14 22.16 -0.10
C ILE A 281 -4.37 21.99 1.21
N LEU A 282 -3.41 21.05 1.26
CA LEU A 282 -2.56 20.86 2.44
C LEU A 282 -1.72 22.09 2.76
N THR A 283 -1.16 22.74 1.75
CA THR A 283 -0.34 23.96 1.92
C THR A 283 -1.17 25.11 2.47
N ILE A 284 -2.38 25.32 1.93
CA ILE A 284 -3.32 26.33 2.44
C ILE A 284 -3.70 26.01 3.89
N GLY A 285 -4.04 24.75 4.19
CA GLY A 285 -4.37 24.30 5.54
C GLY A 285 -3.23 24.58 6.52
N TYR A 286 -2.00 24.22 6.17
CA TYR A 286 -0.80 24.47 6.96
C TYR A 286 -0.57 25.97 7.22
N ILE A 287 -0.72 26.83 6.21
CA ILE A 287 -0.58 28.28 6.36
C ILE A 287 -1.64 28.85 7.32
N ILE A 288 -2.90 28.41 7.20
CA ILE A 288 -3.99 28.85 8.08
C ILE A 288 -3.71 28.43 9.54
N LEU A 289 -3.27 27.18 9.75
CA LEU A 289 -2.93 26.66 11.08
C LEU A 289 -1.72 27.41 11.67
N LYS A 290 -0.66 27.63 10.89
CA LYS A 290 0.52 28.40 11.30
C LYS A 290 0.14 29.83 11.70
N LYS A 291 -0.72 30.50 10.92
CA LYS A 291 -1.19 31.86 11.22
C LYS A 291 -2.03 31.92 12.51
N ARG A 292 -2.87 30.91 12.77
CA ARG A 292 -3.62 30.79 14.04
C ARG A 292 -2.69 30.55 15.23
N ARG A 293 -1.63 29.75 15.05
CA ARG A 293 -0.61 29.51 16.07
C ARG A 293 0.10 30.79 16.47
N THR A 294 0.65 31.53 15.51
CA THR A 294 1.34 32.81 15.78
C THR A 294 0.43 33.80 16.52
N ARG A 295 -0.82 33.96 16.08
CA ARG A 295 -1.79 34.84 16.77
C ARG A 295 -2.09 34.46 18.22
N LEU A 296 -2.12 33.17 18.55
CA LEU A 296 -2.34 32.70 19.92
C LEU A 296 -1.13 32.93 20.82
N PHE A 297 0.09 32.82 20.27
CA PHE A 297 1.31 33.17 21.00
C PHE A 297 1.38 34.68 21.29
N ASP A 298 1.05 35.52 20.31
CA ASP A 298 1.07 36.98 20.49
C ASP A 298 -0.01 37.48 21.48
N SER A 299 -1.15 36.80 21.55
CA SER A 299 -2.25 37.13 22.49
C SER A 299 -2.00 36.67 23.94
N ASN A 300 -1.11 35.72 24.17
CA ASN A 300 -0.76 35.24 25.52
C ASN A 300 0.44 35.99 26.13
N ASN A 301 1.12 36.81 25.32
CA ASN A 301 2.30 37.58 25.72
C ASN A 301 2.01 39.09 25.91
N ASN A 302 0.75 39.50 25.75
CA ASN A 302 0.21 40.83 26.03
C ASN A 302 -0.85 40.71 27.13
#